data_AF-A0A916T697-F1
#
_entry.id   AF-A0A916T697-F1
#
_cell.length_a   1.000
_cell.length_b   1.000
_cell.length_c   1.000
_cell.angle_alpha   90.00
_cell.angle_beta   90.00
_cell.angle_gamma   90.00
#
_symmetry.space_group_name_H-M   'P 1'
#
loop_
_entity.id
_entity.type
_entity.pdbx_description
1 polymer ?
#
loop_
_entity_poly.entity_id
_entity_poly.type
_entity_poly.pdbx_seq_one_letter_code
_entity_poly.pdbx_strand_id
1 'polypeptide(L)'
;MAGGGPNRNSQQRLDRLVSAWEQRDRGGSDESSVIEQPDPEVVLNPSRRNRTPLTAREVEAIQTARANGESVLSIAKRFNIHRVTVWEHTKTAGRSGVR
;
A
#
# COMPACT_ATOMS: atom_id res chain seq x y z
N MET A 1 26.85 5.01 -23.67
CA MET A 1 25.75 4.10 -23.27
C MET A 1 26.37 2.93 -22.52
N ALA A 2 26.39 2.93 -21.19
CA ALA A 2 26.94 1.82 -20.39
C ALA A 2 25.79 1.18 -19.60
N GLY A 3 25.21 0.13 -20.16
CA GLY A 3 24.31 -0.75 -19.43
C GLY A 3 25.13 -1.59 -18.46
N GLY A 4 25.22 -1.16 -17.20
CA GLY A 4 25.83 -1.95 -16.14
C GLY A 4 24.93 -3.14 -15.80
N GLY A 5 25.27 -4.32 -16.32
CA GLY A 5 24.57 -5.56 -16.00
C GLY A 5 24.60 -5.87 -14.50
N PRO A 6 23.66 -6.70 -14.01
CA PRO A 6 23.63 -7.11 -12.60
C PRO A 6 24.96 -7.76 -12.22
N ASN A 7 25.50 -7.39 -11.06
CA ASN A 7 26.74 -7.98 -10.56
C ASN A 7 26.54 -9.50 -10.26
N ARG A 8 27.64 -10.23 -10.07
CA ARG A 8 27.63 -11.70 -9.87
C ARG A 8 26.74 -12.15 -8.71
N ASN A 9 26.65 -11.37 -7.64
CA ASN A 9 25.78 -11.68 -6.51
C ASN A 9 24.29 -11.50 -6.86
N SER A 10 23.96 -10.43 -7.60
CA SER A 10 22.61 -10.20 -8.11
C SER A 10 22.17 -11.31 -9.08
N GLN A 11 23.07 -11.75 -9.97
CA GLN A 11 22.81 -12.87 -10.88
C GLN A 11 22.56 -14.18 -10.12
N GLN A 12 23.42 -14.53 -9.15
CA GLN A 12 23.26 -15.75 -8.35
C GLN A 12 21.93 -15.78 -7.56
N ARG A 13 21.47 -14.63 -7.08
CA ARG A 13 20.16 -14.51 -6.40
C ARG A 13 19.00 -14.70 -7.37
N LEU A 14 19.10 -14.17 -8.59
CA LEU A 14 18.10 -14.37 -9.63
C LEU A 14 18.04 -15.85 -10.05
N ASP A 15 19.19 -16.48 -10.28
CA ASP A 15 19.26 -17.89 -10.66
C ASP A 15 18.63 -18.80 -9.58
N ARG A 16 18.86 -18.49 -8.30
CA ARG A 16 18.24 -19.20 -7.18
C ARG A 16 16.72 -19.04 -7.14
N LEU A 17 16.22 -17.84 -7.44
CA LEU A 17 14.77 -17.57 -7.51
C LEU A 17 14.12 -18.31 -8.68
N VAL A 18 14.74 -18.27 -9.86
CA VAL A 18 14.26 -18.99 -11.06
C VAL A 18 14.23 -20.49 -10.79
N SER A 19 15.29 -21.04 -10.18
CA SER A 19 15.37 -22.46 -9.84
C SER A 19 14.32 -22.90 -8.81
N ALA A 20 13.99 -22.05 -7.85
CA ALA A 20 12.91 -22.31 -6.89
C ALA A 20 11.53 -22.25 -7.55
N TRP A 21 11.34 -21.34 -8.50
CA TRP A 21 10.12 -21.21 -9.30
C TRP A 21 9.87 -22.46 -10.16
N GLU A 22 10.88 -22.91 -10.90
CA GLU A 22 10.82 -24.13 -11.72
C GLU A 22 10.58 -25.40 -10.89
N GLN A 23 11.16 -25.49 -9.69
CA GLN A 23 10.91 -26.61 -8.78
C GLN A 23 9.46 -26.66 -8.29
N ARG A 24 8.81 -25.51 -8.11
CA ARG A 24 7.39 -25.47 -7.76
C ARG A 24 6.50 -25.91 -8.92
N ASP A 25 6.84 -25.52 -10.13
CA ASP A 25 6.07 -25.85 -11.33
C ASP A 25 6.19 -27.34 -11.70
N ARG A 26 7.38 -27.93 -11.50
CA ARG A 26 7.63 -29.36 -11.76
C ARG A 26 7.22 -30.31 -10.63
N GLY A 27 6.83 -29.78 -9.47
CA GLY A 27 6.41 -30.53 -8.28
C GLY A 27 4.89 -30.72 -8.13
N GLY A 28 4.10 -30.43 -9.16
CA GLY A 28 2.63 -30.57 -9.16
C GLY A 28 2.11 -32.00 -9.40
N SER A 29 2.88 -33.03 -9.04
CA SER A 29 2.39 -34.42 -8.99
C SER A 29 3.10 -35.15 -7.86
N ASP A 30 2.88 -34.66 -6.66
CA ASP A 30 2.81 -35.53 -5.50
C ASP A 30 1.39 -35.39 -4.96
N GLU A 31 0.76 -36.53 -4.69
CA GLU A 31 -0.62 -36.67 -4.23
C GLU A 31 -0.75 -36.03 -2.83
N SER A 32 -0.76 -34.71 -2.81
CA SER A 32 -1.02 -33.93 -1.63
C SER A 32 -2.51 -34.08 -1.37
N SER A 33 -2.83 -34.90 -0.37
CA SER A 33 -4.13 -34.99 0.26
C SER A 33 -4.87 -33.67 0.11
N VAL A 34 -6.02 -33.75 -0.55
CA VAL A 34 -6.95 -32.63 -0.69
C VAL A 34 -7.38 -32.26 0.72
N ILE A 35 -6.60 -31.41 1.38
CA ILE A 35 -7.15 -30.48 2.35
C ILE A 35 -8.05 -29.63 1.47
N GLU A 36 -9.35 -29.94 1.47
CA GLU A 36 -10.39 -29.01 1.07
C GLU A 36 -10.18 -27.78 1.94
N GLN A 37 -9.29 -26.88 1.52
CA GLN A 37 -9.37 -25.51 1.93
C GLN A 37 -10.73 -25.08 1.43
N PRO A 38 -11.65 -24.65 2.33
CA PRO A 38 -12.92 -24.12 1.88
C PRO A 38 -12.58 -23.04 0.86
N ASP A 39 -13.13 -23.20 -0.35
CA ASP A 39 -13.01 -22.25 -1.44
C ASP A 39 -13.19 -20.86 -0.83
N PRO A 40 -12.20 -19.94 -0.92
CA PRO A 40 -12.27 -18.68 -0.21
C PRO A 40 -13.55 -18.00 -0.65
N GLU A 41 -14.55 -18.01 0.24
CA GLU A 41 -15.90 -17.56 -0.05
C GLU A 41 -15.75 -16.18 -0.66
N VAL A 42 -16.00 -16.10 -1.97
CA VAL A 42 -15.82 -14.87 -2.71
C VAL A 42 -16.76 -13.90 -2.06
N VAL A 43 -16.21 -12.96 -1.30
CA VAL A 43 -16.99 -11.96 -0.58
C VAL A 43 -17.63 -11.09 -1.66
N LEU A 44 -18.84 -11.46 -2.08
CA LEU A 44 -19.58 -10.84 -3.18
C LEU A 44 -19.84 -9.36 -2.90
N ASN A 45 -19.91 -9.00 -1.62
CA ASN A 45 -20.07 -7.64 -1.14
C ASN A 45 -19.01 -7.31 -0.09
N PRO A 46 -17.81 -6.85 -0.49
CA PRO A 46 -16.83 -6.36 0.47
C PRO A 46 -17.41 -5.17 1.23
N SER A 47 -17.79 -5.39 2.49
CA SER A 47 -18.32 -4.34 3.35
C SER A 47 -17.21 -3.35 3.66
N ARG A 48 -17.26 -2.18 3.03
CA ARG A 48 -16.40 -1.06 3.41
C ARG A 48 -16.86 -0.61 4.80
N ARG A 49 -15.96 -0.64 5.78
CA ARG A 49 -16.18 0.09 7.04
C ARG A 49 -16.70 1.48 6.69
N ASN A 50 -17.83 1.88 7.27
CA ASN A 50 -18.35 3.23 7.15
C ASN A 50 -17.25 4.19 7.64
N ARG A 51 -16.52 4.76 6.68
CA ARG A 51 -15.59 5.84 6.97
C ARG A 51 -16.50 7.01 7.35
N THR A 52 -16.41 7.49 8.59
CA THR A 52 -16.98 8.79 8.92
C THR A 52 -16.31 9.80 7.99
N PRO A 53 -17.06 10.42 7.05
CA PRO A 53 -16.48 11.38 6.15
C PRO A 53 -15.99 12.57 6.96
N LEU A 54 -14.77 13.05 6.66
CA LEU A 54 -14.26 14.27 7.27
C LEU A 54 -15.14 15.45 6.85
N THR A 55 -15.52 16.27 7.82
CA THR A 55 -16.26 17.51 7.54
C THR A 55 -15.35 18.53 6.85
N ALA A 56 -15.94 19.44 6.07
CA ALA A 56 -15.18 20.50 5.38
C ALA A 56 -14.34 21.34 6.36
N ARG A 57 -14.88 21.62 7.55
CA ARG A 57 -14.19 22.34 8.63
C ARG A 57 -12.97 21.59 9.16
N GLU A 58 -13.05 20.26 9.30
CA GLU A 58 -11.91 19.45 9.73
C GLU A 58 -10.80 19.42 8.67
N VAL A 59 -11.17 19.41 7.38
CA VAL A 59 -10.21 19.50 6.29
C VAL A 59 -9.47 20.85 6.31
N GLU A 60 -10.19 21.95 6.48
CA GLU A 60 -9.59 23.29 6.62
C GLU A 60 -8.68 23.39 7.84
N ALA A 61 -9.08 22.80 8.98
CA ALA A 61 -8.26 22.76 10.17
C ALA A 61 -6.96 21.96 9.97
N ILE A 62 -7.01 20.85 9.22
CA ILE A 62 -5.83 20.06 8.85
C ILE A 62 -4.89 20.86 7.95
N GLN A 63 -5.44 21.53 6.93
CA GLN A 63 -4.65 22.35 6.01
C GLN A 63 -3.99 23.52 6.75
N THR A 64 -4.74 24.21 7.61
CA THR A 64 -4.26 25.32 8.43
C THR A 64 -3.17 24.87 9.41
N ALA A 65 -3.37 23.75 10.12
CA ALA A 65 -2.36 23.20 11.02
C ALA A 65 -1.04 22.86 10.29
N ARG A 66 -1.13 22.42 9.03
CA ARG A 66 0.06 22.15 8.21
C ARG A 66 0.74 23.40 7.68
N ALA A 67 -0.03 24.43 7.33
CA ALA A 67 0.51 25.75 7.02
C ALA A 67 1.24 26.36 8.24
N ASN A 68 0.74 26.08 9.45
CA ASN A 68 1.37 26.49 10.72
C ASN A 68 2.59 25.63 11.10
N GLY A 69 2.95 24.62 10.31
CA GLY A 69 4.12 23.76 10.56
C GLY A 69 3.90 22.61 11.54
N GLU A 70 2.65 22.30 11.93
CA GLU A 70 2.37 21.14 12.79
C GLU A 70 2.73 19.80 12.09
N SER A 71 3.21 18.84 12.89
CA SER A 71 3.55 17.50 12.40
C SER A 71 2.31 16.71 11.96
N VAL A 72 2.45 15.93 10.88
CA VAL A 72 1.41 15.02 10.39
C VAL A 72 0.92 14.08 11.48
N LEU A 73 1.83 13.57 12.31
CA LEU A 73 1.48 12.61 13.37
C LEU A 73 0.64 13.28 14.47
N SER A 74 0.94 14.53 14.82
CA SER A 74 0.17 15.30 15.80
C SER A 74 -1.25 15.56 15.31
N ILE A 75 -1.40 15.91 14.04
CA ILE A 75 -2.69 16.14 13.39
C ILE A 75 -3.48 14.83 13.28
N ALA A 76 -2.84 13.75 12.83
CA ALA A 76 -3.45 12.42 12.74
C ALA A 76 -4.01 11.96 14.10
N LYS A 77 -3.26 12.20 15.18
CA LYS A 77 -3.70 11.89 16.54
C LYS A 77 -4.87 12.78 16.99
N ARG A 78 -4.83 14.10 16.72
CA ARG A 78 -5.89 15.06 17.11
C ARG A 78 -7.23 14.72 16.46
N PHE A 79 -7.22 14.36 15.18
CA PHE A 79 -8.44 14.02 14.43
C PHE A 79 -8.76 12.52 14.43
N ASN A 80 -7.97 11.70 15.15
CA ASN A 80 -8.09 10.24 15.16
C ASN A 80 -8.18 9.62 13.74
N ILE A 81 -7.37 10.14 12.82
CA ILE A 81 -7.32 9.74 11.42
C ILE A 81 -5.98 9.14 11.05
N HIS A 82 -5.97 8.31 10.02
CA HIS A 82 -4.73 7.72 9.52
C HIS A 82 -3.84 8.81 8.89
N ARG A 83 -2.51 8.70 9.09
CA ARG A 83 -1.53 9.67 8.56
C ARG A 83 -1.69 9.92 7.05
N VAL A 84 -2.05 8.89 6.28
CA VAL A 84 -2.21 9.00 4.83
C VAL A 84 -3.35 9.96 4.45
N THR A 85 -4.43 9.99 5.22
CA THR A 85 -5.55 10.92 5.02
C THR A 85 -5.11 12.37 5.20
N VAL A 86 -4.25 12.65 6.18
CA VAL A 86 -3.64 13.98 6.35
C VAL A 86 -2.78 14.36 5.14
N TRP A 87 -2.03 13.41 4.57
CA TRP A 87 -1.24 13.64 3.36
C TRP A 87 -2.11 13.94 2.13
N GLU A 88 -3.24 13.26 1.96
CA GLU A 88 -4.18 13.49 0.86
C GLU A 88 -4.73 14.92 0.87
N HIS A 89 -5.16 15.41 2.05
CA HIS A 89 -5.71 16.76 2.19
C HIS A 89 -4.67 17.88 2.09
N THR A 90 -3.39 17.57 2.33
CA THR A 90 -2.30 18.55 2.28
C THR A 90 -1.61 18.61 0.92
N LYS A 91 -1.54 17.51 0.17
CA LYS A 91 -1.00 17.46 -1.19
C LYS A 91 -1.88 18.22 -2.20
N THR A 92 -3.16 18.35 -1.89
CA THR A 92 -4.13 19.04 -2.76
C THR A 92 -4.02 20.56 -2.63
N ALA A 93 -3.64 21.09 -1.46
CA ALA A 93 -3.37 22.51 -1.24
C ALA A 93 -2.17 23.03 -2.07
N GLY A 94 -1.16 22.18 -2.30
CA GLY A 94 -0.04 22.51 -3.19
C GLY A 94 -0.37 22.43 -4.69
N ARG A 95 -1.54 21.90 -5.05
CA ARG A 95 -1.98 21.70 -6.45
C ARG A 95 -3.07 22.67 -6.90
N SER A 96 -3.65 23.47 -6.00
CA SER A 96 -4.71 24.44 -6.31
C SER A 96 -4.20 25.87 -6.62
N GLY A 97 -2.91 26.02 -6.94
CA GLY A 97 -2.28 27.28 -7.36
C GLY A 97 -2.05 27.41 -8.86
N VAL A 98 -2.85 26.73 -9.69
CA VAL A 98 -2.89 26.94 -11.15
C VAL A 98 -4.34 27.01 -11.58
N ARG A 99 -4.90 28.23 -11.55
CA ARG A 99 -5.83 28.82 -12.53
C ARG A 99 -6.27 30.20 -12.07
#